data_AF-A0A448YMV9-F1
#
_entry.id   AF-A0A448YMV9-F1
#
_cell.length_a   1.000
_cell.length_b   1.000
_cell.length_c   1.000
_cell.angle_alpha   90.00
_cell.angle_beta   90.00
_cell.angle_gamma   90.00
#
_symmetry.space_group_name_H-M   'P 1'
#
loop_
_entity.id
_entity.type
_entity.pdbx_description
1 polymer ?
#
loop_
_entity_poly.entity_id
_entity_poly.type
_entity_poly.pdbx_seq_one_letter_code
_entity_poly.pdbx_strand_id
1 'polypeptide(L)'
;MKELSIWSILTQLLYSSSSGLEFSPRDFPDFPSAQNGYNGLTNDVFIKQIHSHNDYWRERPLLTALSYGVQSVEADVWNFQSDYNPDDEIYVGHNLNRLSKDRTLDSLYLDPLYTMLEAHNPGDGDTVGGIAERLPSGVFETDIHATLYVFIDFKSEGRALFGKIEDKLARFKEKDWLSHYDTVTGQFIWRPLTVIGTGNTPLESVLAMKDRYIFFDGPLGDLSDERIDHNVSPIASGALRLLVG
;
A
#
# COMPACT_ATOMS: atom_id res chain seq x y z
N MET A 1 -9.76 -26.09 11.78
CA MET A 1 -9.83 -24.80 12.50
C MET A 1 -8.44 -24.20 12.49
N LYS A 2 -8.13 -23.40 11.47
CA LYS A 2 -6.93 -22.57 11.43
C LYS A 2 -7.39 -21.16 11.76
N GLU A 3 -6.69 -20.50 12.67
CA GLU A 3 -7.07 -19.20 13.19
C GLU A 3 -7.17 -18.16 12.08
N LEU A 4 -8.36 -17.57 11.91
CA LEU A 4 -8.51 -16.28 11.28
C LEU A 4 -7.99 -15.26 12.29
N SER A 5 -6.84 -14.64 12.01
CA SER A 5 -6.42 -13.45 12.74
C SER A 5 -7.47 -12.37 12.50
N ILE A 6 -8.26 -12.07 13.53
CA ILE A 6 -9.27 -11.02 13.51
C ILE A 6 -8.53 -9.68 13.42
N TRP A 7 -8.39 -9.17 12.21
CA TRP A 7 -7.92 -7.81 11.94
C TRP A 7 -9.14 -6.91 11.87
N SER A 8 -9.41 -6.15 12.94
CA SER A 8 -10.41 -5.10 12.87
C SER A 8 -10.12 -3.96 13.85
N ILE A 9 -10.25 -2.74 13.29
CA ILE A 9 -10.62 -1.46 13.92
C ILE A 9 -9.48 -0.67 14.57
N LEU A 10 -8.95 0.30 13.82
CA LEU A 10 -8.72 1.67 14.29
C LEU A 10 -8.61 2.62 13.09
N THR A 11 -9.77 3.17 12.68
CA THR A 11 -9.84 4.34 11.80
C THR A 11 -10.31 5.54 12.63
N GLN A 12 -9.49 6.59 12.59
CA GLN A 12 -9.77 7.99 12.96
C GLN A 12 -9.90 8.36 14.45
N LEU A 13 -8.79 8.84 15.03
CA LEU A 13 -8.78 9.87 16.09
C LEU A 13 -7.50 10.72 15.96
N LEU A 14 -7.47 11.56 14.94
CA LEU A 14 -6.62 12.76 14.93
C LEU A 14 -7.49 13.96 14.60
N TYR A 15 -8.40 14.28 15.52
CA TYR A 15 -8.73 15.64 15.94
C TYR A 15 -9.66 15.54 17.15
N SER A 16 -9.34 16.27 18.22
CA SER A 16 -10.06 16.36 19.50
C SER A 16 -9.89 15.20 20.50
N SER A 17 -8.83 15.25 21.31
CA SER A 17 -8.99 15.22 22.77
C SER A 17 -7.77 15.80 23.48
N SER A 18 -8.02 16.74 24.37
CA SER A 18 -7.03 17.36 25.26
C SER A 18 -6.72 16.42 26.43
N SER A 19 -5.88 15.41 26.21
CA SER A 19 -5.15 14.70 27.28
C SER A 19 -4.12 13.71 26.73
N GLY A 20 -2.84 14.10 26.70
CA GLY A 20 -1.82 13.37 27.45
C GLY A 20 -0.99 12.27 26.78
N LEU A 21 -0.97 12.12 25.46
CA LEU A 21 0.12 11.43 24.74
C LEU A 21 0.50 12.26 23.51
N GLU A 22 1.30 13.30 23.72
CA GLU A 22 2.01 13.98 22.62
C GLU A 22 3.08 13.03 22.09
N PHE A 23 2.73 12.26 21.05
CA PHE A 23 3.74 11.80 20.11
C PHE A 23 4.14 13.02 19.30
N SER A 24 5.22 13.70 19.71
CA SER A 24 5.88 14.68 18.86
C SER A 24 6.15 13.98 17.54
N PRO A 25 5.62 14.49 16.41
CA PRO A 25 6.23 14.18 15.13
C PRO A 25 7.73 14.43 15.31
N ARG A 26 8.61 13.66 14.67
CA ARG A 26 9.84 14.33 14.24
C ARG A 26 9.33 15.45 13.35
N ASP A 27 9.40 16.68 13.85
CA ASP A 27 9.39 17.85 12.99
C ASP A 27 10.57 17.58 12.06
N PHE A 28 10.28 17.02 10.89
CA PHE A 28 11.18 17.08 9.76
C PHE A 28 11.00 18.51 9.29
N PRO A 29 11.87 19.48 9.67
CA PRO A 29 11.76 20.84 9.16
C PRO A 29 11.74 20.83 7.63
N ASP A 30 12.36 19.81 7.03
CA ASP A 30 12.18 19.37 5.66
C ASP A 30 12.05 17.84 5.63
N PHE A 31 10.96 17.29 5.07
CA PHE A 31 10.89 15.88 4.72
C PHE A 31 12.07 15.53 3.80
N PRO A 32 12.76 14.39 4.02
CA PRO A 32 13.89 14.03 3.18
C PRO A 32 13.46 13.99 1.71
N SER A 33 14.34 14.47 0.84
CA SER A 33 14.07 14.57 -0.60
C SER A 33 14.43 13.27 -1.31
N ALA A 34 13.85 13.06 -2.49
CA ALA A 34 14.17 11.91 -3.35
C ALA A 34 15.68 11.79 -3.66
N GLN A 35 16.43 12.91 -3.64
CA GLN A 35 17.89 12.90 -3.87
C GLN A 35 18.68 12.16 -2.78
N ASN A 36 18.13 12.01 -1.57
CA ASN A 36 18.77 11.33 -0.44
C ASN A 36 18.10 10.00 -0.08
N GLY A 37 17.29 9.42 -0.98
CA GLY A 37 16.69 8.09 -0.80
C GLY A 37 15.64 7.97 0.31
N TYR A 38 15.17 9.09 0.87
CA TYR A 38 14.32 9.15 2.08
C TYR A 38 14.94 8.49 3.33
N ASN A 39 16.26 8.31 3.36
CA ASN A 39 16.98 7.66 4.45
C ASN A 39 16.65 8.30 5.80
N GLY A 40 16.39 7.46 6.81
CA GLY A 40 16.09 7.90 8.18
C GLY A 40 14.68 8.43 8.42
N LEU A 41 13.80 8.38 7.42
CA LEU A 41 12.38 8.69 7.59
C LEU A 41 11.72 7.78 8.65
N THR A 42 12.09 6.49 8.65
CA THR A 42 11.48 5.48 9.52
C THR A 42 12.42 5.00 10.63
N ASN A 43 13.59 5.65 10.79
CA ASN A 43 14.47 5.42 11.93
C ASN A 43 13.78 5.78 13.24
N ASP A 44 13.78 4.85 14.20
CA ASP A 44 13.10 4.94 15.51
C ASP A 44 11.57 5.13 15.42
N VAL A 45 10.97 4.79 14.28
CA VAL A 45 9.51 4.82 14.12
C VAL A 45 8.94 3.45 14.45
N PHE A 46 8.13 3.36 15.51
CA PHE A 46 7.40 2.14 15.83
C PHE A 46 6.22 1.95 14.88
N ILE A 47 6.11 0.74 14.32
CA ILE A 47 5.00 0.37 13.43
C ILE A 47 3.69 0.34 14.23
N LYS A 48 2.67 0.97 13.66
CA LYS A 48 1.30 1.05 14.15
C LYS A 48 0.41 0.40 13.13
N GLN A 49 -0.38 -0.57 13.58
CA GLN A 49 -1.38 -1.28 12.78
C GLN A 49 -2.62 -0.41 12.56
N ILE A 50 -2.41 0.72 11.88
CA ILE A 50 -3.44 1.72 11.56
C ILE A 50 -3.49 1.93 10.05
N HIS A 51 -4.68 2.25 9.57
CA HIS A 51 -4.95 2.51 8.16
C HIS A 51 -5.12 4.02 7.91
N SER A 52 -4.27 4.56 7.04
CA SER A 52 -4.23 5.96 6.64
C SER A 52 -5.18 6.19 5.46
N HIS A 53 -6.48 6.11 5.77
CA HIS A 53 -7.56 6.29 4.80
C HIS A 53 -7.53 7.69 4.18
N ASN A 54 -7.66 7.77 2.86
CA ASN A 54 -7.65 9.03 2.09
C ASN A 54 -6.47 9.97 2.37
N ASP A 55 -5.28 9.42 2.58
CA ASP A 55 -4.14 10.22 3.01
C ASP A 55 -3.57 11.16 1.96
N TYR A 56 -4.00 11.00 0.71
CA TYR A 56 -3.76 11.93 -0.38
C TYR A 56 -4.30 13.35 -0.13
N TRP A 57 -5.06 13.65 0.92
CA TRP A 57 -5.33 15.05 1.29
C TRP A 57 -4.10 15.78 1.84
N ARG A 58 -3.07 15.04 2.25
CA ARG A 58 -1.81 15.59 2.73
C ARG A 58 -0.93 16.04 1.56
N GLU A 59 0.01 16.93 1.86
CA GLU A 59 0.99 17.41 0.88
C GLU A 59 1.90 16.28 0.40
N ARG A 60 2.38 15.44 1.34
CA ARG A 60 3.21 14.25 1.07
C ARG A 60 2.56 13.01 1.68
N PRO A 61 1.61 12.37 0.99
CA PRO A 61 0.70 11.35 1.57
C PRO A 61 1.44 10.18 2.23
N LEU A 62 2.17 9.42 1.42
CA LEU A 62 2.94 8.26 1.87
C LEU A 62 3.97 8.63 2.94
N LEU A 63 4.81 9.64 2.66
CA LEU A 63 5.92 9.98 3.57
C LEU A 63 5.42 10.42 4.94
N THR A 64 4.29 11.14 4.99
CA THR A 64 3.66 11.51 6.25
C THR A 64 3.13 10.27 6.98
N ALA A 65 2.46 9.35 6.30
CA ALA A 65 1.98 8.12 6.93
C ALA A 65 3.14 7.30 7.53
N LEU A 66 4.21 7.10 6.76
CA LEU A 66 5.38 6.34 7.19
C LEU A 66 6.11 7.00 8.37
N SER A 67 6.22 8.33 8.41
CA SER A 67 6.88 9.02 9.54
C SER A 67 6.13 8.86 10.87
N TYR A 68 4.82 8.56 10.83
CA TYR A 68 4.01 8.22 12.00
C TYR A 68 3.98 6.72 12.31
N GLY A 69 4.61 5.87 11.49
CA GLY A 69 4.62 4.42 11.64
C GLY A 69 3.37 3.73 11.13
N VAL A 70 2.56 4.38 10.29
CA VAL A 70 1.33 3.80 9.74
C VAL A 70 1.68 2.62 8.82
N GLN A 71 1.19 1.42 9.12
CA GLN A 71 1.45 0.20 8.34
C GLN A 71 0.54 0.02 7.11
N SER A 72 -0.50 0.84 6.95
CA SER A 72 -1.43 0.71 5.84
C SER A 72 -1.83 2.07 5.28
N VAL A 73 -1.72 2.23 3.96
CA VAL A 73 -2.03 3.48 3.22
C VAL A 73 -3.02 3.20 2.09
N GLU A 74 -3.71 4.22 1.62
CA GLU A 74 -4.75 4.10 0.58
C GLU A 74 -4.66 5.20 -0.47
N ALA A 75 -4.77 4.82 -1.74
CA ALA A 75 -4.88 5.75 -2.86
C ALA A 75 -6.21 5.55 -3.62
N ASP A 76 -7.03 6.60 -3.68
CA ASP A 76 -8.20 6.67 -4.55
C ASP A 76 -7.76 6.97 -5.98
N VAL A 77 -7.82 5.97 -6.87
CA VAL A 77 -7.24 6.07 -8.22
C VAL A 77 -8.27 6.20 -9.33
N TRP A 78 -7.92 7.03 -10.31
CA TRP A 78 -8.69 7.26 -11.53
C TRP A 78 -7.78 7.11 -12.74
N ASN A 79 -8.25 6.41 -13.76
CA ASN A 79 -7.69 6.47 -15.10
C ASN A 79 -8.83 6.70 -16.10
N PHE A 80 -8.58 7.57 -17.05
CA PHE A 80 -9.51 7.91 -18.11
C PHE A 80 -8.71 8.29 -19.35
N GLN A 81 -9.10 7.73 -20.50
CA GLN A 81 -8.56 8.12 -21.78
C GLN A 81 -9.23 9.41 -22.24
N SER A 82 -8.47 10.50 -22.36
CA SER A 82 -8.95 11.77 -22.90
C SER A 82 -7.79 12.66 -23.33
N ASP A 83 -8.09 13.75 -24.06
CA ASP A 83 -7.10 14.79 -24.39
C ASP A 83 -6.47 15.45 -23.14
N TYR A 84 -7.11 15.32 -21.97
CA TYR A 84 -6.60 15.81 -20.69
C TYR A 84 -5.66 14.81 -19.98
N ASN A 85 -5.57 13.57 -20.48
CA ASN A 85 -4.66 12.53 -20.00
C ASN A 85 -3.92 11.86 -21.18
N PRO A 86 -3.08 12.61 -21.91
CA PRO A 86 -2.42 12.10 -23.11
C PRO A 86 -1.39 11.00 -22.82
N ASP A 87 -0.82 11.01 -21.62
CA ASP A 87 0.21 10.07 -21.17
C ASP A 87 -0.38 8.85 -20.45
N ASP A 88 -1.71 8.75 -20.42
CA ASP A 88 -2.43 7.60 -19.89
C ASP A 88 -2.09 7.28 -18.41
N GLU A 89 -1.91 8.35 -17.64
CA GLU A 89 -1.55 8.31 -16.23
C GLU A 89 -2.68 7.83 -15.32
N ILE A 90 -2.31 7.41 -14.12
CA ILE A 90 -3.23 7.08 -13.03
C ILE A 90 -3.20 8.22 -12.01
N TYR A 91 -4.28 9.00 -11.95
CA TYR A 91 -4.41 10.13 -11.02
C TYR A 91 -4.94 9.68 -9.67
N VAL A 92 -4.59 10.43 -8.61
CA VAL A 92 -5.07 10.17 -7.25
C VAL A 92 -5.95 11.31 -6.75
N GLY A 93 -7.12 10.97 -6.22
CA GLY A 93 -7.98 11.90 -5.49
C GLY A 93 -9.38 11.37 -5.24
N HIS A 94 -10.06 11.89 -4.22
CA HIS A 94 -11.40 11.39 -3.85
C HIS A 94 -12.47 11.61 -4.91
N ASN A 95 -12.35 12.72 -5.67
CA ASN A 95 -13.32 13.16 -6.67
C ASN A 95 -12.59 13.71 -7.88
N LEU A 96 -13.22 13.61 -9.07
CA LEU A 96 -12.67 14.10 -10.34
C LEU A 96 -12.20 15.56 -10.30
N ASN A 97 -12.87 16.43 -9.54
CA ASN A 97 -12.52 17.86 -9.42
C ASN A 97 -11.30 18.14 -8.52
N ARG A 98 -10.72 17.11 -7.89
CA ARG A 98 -9.51 17.19 -7.08
C ARG A 98 -8.29 16.58 -7.77
N LEU A 99 -8.46 16.06 -8.98
CA LEU A 99 -7.35 15.53 -9.76
C LEU A 99 -6.47 16.67 -10.25
N SER A 100 -5.16 16.45 -10.21
CA SER A 100 -4.15 17.37 -10.71
C SER A 100 -3.09 16.56 -11.45
N LYS A 101 -2.44 17.18 -12.45
CA LYS A 101 -1.38 16.56 -13.24
C LYS A 101 -0.18 16.13 -12.38
N ASP A 102 0.07 16.85 -11.30
CA ASP A 102 1.18 16.58 -10.38
C ASP A 102 0.84 15.53 -9.31
N ARG A 103 -0.35 14.93 -9.37
CA ARG A 103 -0.88 14.02 -8.34
C ARG A 103 -1.26 12.68 -8.95
N THR A 104 -0.23 11.92 -9.30
CA THR A 104 -0.34 10.57 -9.86
C THR A 104 -0.05 9.49 -8.82
N LEU A 105 -0.47 8.25 -9.09
CA LEU A 105 -0.16 7.10 -8.24
C LEU A 105 1.36 6.91 -8.10
N ASP A 106 2.11 7.13 -9.18
CA ASP A 106 3.57 7.05 -9.16
C ASP A 106 4.18 8.13 -8.28
N SER A 107 3.89 9.40 -8.55
CA SER A 107 4.51 10.52 -7.82
C SER A 107 4.22 10.52 -6.32
N LEU A 108 3.01 10.11 -5.92
CA LEU A 108 2.58 10.16 -4.52
C LEU A 108 2.90 8.90 -3.72
N TYR A 109 3.00 7.73 -4.37
CA TYR A 109 3.16 6.44 -3.69
C TYR A 109 4.26 5.59 -4.29
N LEU A 110 4.16 5.19 -5.56
CA LEU A 110 5.03 4.14 -6.10
C LEU A 110 6.48 4.61 -6.29
N ASP A 111 6.74 5.81 -6.80
CA ASP A 111 8.12 6.31 -6.95
C ASP A 111 8.82 6.52 -5.60
N PRO A 112 8.18 7.15 -4.59
CA PRO A 112 8.76 7.18 -3.24
C PRO A 112 9.01 5.80 -2.65
N LEU A 113 8.07 4.85 -2.77
CA LEU A 113 8.25 3.48 -2.29
C LEU A 113 9.41 2.77 -2.97
N TYR A 114 9.48 2.87 -4.30
CA TYR A 114 10.55 2.25 -5.08
C TYR A 114 11.91 2.82 -4.66
N THR A 115 12.02 4.14 -4.53
CA THR A 115 13.25 4.82 -4.08
C THR A 115 13.69 4.34 -2.69
N MET A 116 12.75 4.24 -1.73
CA MET A 116 13.04 3.73 -0.38
C MET A 116 13.52 2.27 -0.40
N LEU A 117 12.81 1.41 -1.12
CA LEU A 117 13.16 -0.01 -1.20
C LEU A 117 14.50 -0.23 -1.90
N GLU A 118 14.82 0.57 -2.92
CA GLU A 118 16.13 0.50 -3.58
C GLU A 118 17.26 0.89 -2.61
N ALA A 119 17.07 1.94 -1.82
CA ALA A 119 18.03 2.36 -0.80
C ALA A 119 18.21 1.31 0.33
N HIS A 120 17.14 0.63 0.72
CA HIS A 120 17.17 -0.40 1.77
C HIS A 120 17.70 -1.76 1.29
N ASN A 121 17.76 -1.97 -0.03
CA ASN A 121 18.16 -3.23 -0.65
C ASN A 121 19.27 -3.00 -1.69
N PRO A 122 20.45 -2.53 -1.26
CA PRO A 122 21.57 -2.33 -2.17
C PRO A 122 22.01 -3.69 -2.76
N GLY A 123 22.40 -3.69 -4.03
CA GLY A 123 22.81 -4.91 -4.73
C GLY A 123 24.06 -5.57 -4.14
N ASP A 124 24.35 -6.78 -4.61
CA ASP A 124 25.41 -7.68 -4.09
C ASP A 124 26.82 -7.07 -4.00
N GLY A 125 27.08 -5.94 -4.68
CA GLY A 125 28.37 -5.22 -4.66
C GLY A 125 28.58 -4.28 -3.48
N ASP A 126 27.54 -3.91 -2.73
CA ASP A 126 27.58 -2.88 -1.67
C ASP A 126 27.48 -3.45 -0.25
N THR A 127 27.33 -4.78 -0.10
CA THR A 127 27.23 -5.41 1.23
C THR A 127 28.58 -5.98 1.69
N VAL A 128 29.01 -5.59 2.89
CA VAL A 128 30.14 -6.22 3.57
C VAL A 128 29.71 -7.64 3.98
N GLY A 129 30.15 -8.66 3.24
CA GLY A 129 30.04 -10.06 3.67
C GLY A 129 29.44 -11.05 2.68
N GLY A 130 29.02 -10.64 1.48
CA GLY A 130 28.68 -11.58 0.39
C GLY A 130 27.63 -12.65 0.73
N ILE A 131 26.72 -12.36 1.66
CA ILE A 131 25.66 -13.28 2.06
C ILE A 131 24.52 -13.22 1.05
N ALA A 132 24.48 -14.24 0.18
CA ALA A 132 23.70 -14.31 -1.05
C ALA A 132 22.21 -14.65 -0.90
N GLU A 133 21.62 -14.57 0.30
CA GLU A 133 20.19 -14.87 0.50
C GLU A 133 19.60 -13.99 1.61
N ARG A 134 19.50 -12.68 1.37
CA ARG A 134 18.71 -11.81 2.26
C ARG A 134 17.34 -11.60 1.66
N LEU A 135 16.30 -11.96 2.41
CA LEU A 135 14.94 -11.50 2.12
C LEU A 135 14.95 -9.97 1.99
N PRO A 136 14.20 -9.39 1.02
CA PRO A 136 14.18 -7.96 0.87
C PRO A 136 13.70 -7.23 2.13
N SER A 137 14.40 -6.17 2.49
CA SER A 137 14.07 -5.26 3.57
C SER A 137 12.90 -4.35 3.18
N GLY A 138 11.98 -4.17 4.12
CA GLY A 138 10.81 -3.30 4.02
C GLY A 138 11.11 -1.81 4.26
N VAL A 139 10.05 -1.00 4.30
CA VAL A 139 10.15 0.47 4.45
C VAL A 139 10.39 0.94 5.89
N PHE A 140 10.21 0.07 6.87
CA PHE A 140 10.39 0.40 8.28
C PHE A 140 11.76 -0.09 8.77
N GLU A 141 12.66 0.84 9.13
CA GLU A 141 14.00 0.50 9.63
C GLU A 141 13.96 -0.21 11.01
N THR A 142 12.89 -0.03 11.78
CA THR A 142 12.69 -0.69 13.09
C THR A 142 12.26 -2.15 12.99
N ASP A 143 11.65 -2.55 11.86
CA ASP A 143 11.35 -3.95 11.52
C ASP A 143 11.35 -4.11 10.01
N ILE A 144 12.51 -4.52 9.49
CA ILE A 144 12.75 -4.69 8.05
C ILE A 144 11.94 -5.83 7.42
N HIS A 145 11.26 -6.67 8.20
CA HIS A 145 10.43 -7.76 7.67
C HIS A 145 8.94 -7.42 7.67
N ALA A 146 8.55 -6.28 8.25
CA ALA A 146 7.19 -5.81 8.21
C ALA A 146 6.78 -5.39 6.79
N THR A 147 5.64 -5.91 6.33
CA THR A 147 5.01 -5.43 5.10
C THR A 147 4.31 -4.09 5.31
N LEU A 148 4.32 -3.25 4.28
CA LEU A 148 3.41 -2.13 4.12
C LEU A 148 2.21 -2.56 3.27
N TYR A 149 1.01 -2.36 3.80
CA TYR A 149 -0.23 -2.59 3.04
C TYR A 149 -0.56 -1.37 2.20
N VAL A 150 -0.61 -1.54 0.88
CA VAL A 150 -0.96 -0.48 -0.07
C VAL A 150 -2.33 -0.79 -0.66
N PHE A 151 -3.34 -0.06 -0.18
CA PHE A 151 -4.69 -0.14 -0.71
C PHE A 151 -4.81 0.77 -1.93
N ILE A 152 -5.35 0.23 -3.02
CA ILE A 152 -5.64 0.97 -4.25
C ILE A 152 -7.15 0.89 -4.47
N ASP A 153 -7.85 2.00 -4.27
CA ASP A 153 -9.30 2.09 -4.45
C ASP A 153 -9.63 2.55 -5.87
N PHE A 154 -10.22 1.66 -6.65
CA PHE A 154 -10.49 1.89 -8.06
C PHE A 154 -11.77 2.71 -8.20
N LYS A 155 -11.64 4.00 -8.51
CA LYS A 155 -12.79 4.91 -8.66
C LYS A 155 -13.35 5.00 -10.08
N SER A 156 -12.61 4.53 -11.08
CA SER A 156 -13.04 4.47 -12.50
C SER A 156 -13.22 3.02 -12.98
N GLU A 157 -13.23 2.79 -14.30
CA GLU A 157 -13.44 1.45 -14.89
C GLU A 157 -12.36 0.47 -14.41
N GLY A 158 -12.81 -0.63 -13.81
CA GLY A 158 -11.95 -1.52 -13.04
C GLY A 158 -10.97 -2.33 -13.88
N ARG A 159 -11.40 -2.86 -15.03
CA ARG A 159 -10.58 -3.78 -15.84
C ARG A 159 -9.42 -3.05 -16.52
N ALA A 160 -9.65 -1.85 -17.04
CA ALA A 160 -8.62 -1.02 -17.63
C ALA A 160 -7.60 -0.55 -16.58
N LEU A 161 -8.07 -0.11 -15.41
CA LEU A 161 -7.18 0.26 -14.29
C LEU A 161 -6.34 -0.93 -13.82
N PHE A 162 -6.92 -2.12 -13.73
CA PHE A 162 -6.25 -3.31 -13.21
C PHE A 162 -4.98 -3.64 -14.00
N GLY A 163 -5.08 -3.73 -15.33
CA GLY A 163 -3.93 -4.01 -16.18
C GLY A 163 -2.84 -2.94 -16.06
N LYS A 164 -3.22 -1.67 -15.95
CA LYS A 164 -2.27 -0.56 -15.77
C LYS A 164 -1.55 -0.61 -14.43
N ILE A 165 -2.25 -1.00 -13.37
CA ILE A 165 -1.66 -1.19 -12.05
C ILE A 165 -0.70 -2.38 -12.08
N GLU A 166 -1.06 -3.49 -12.73
CA GLU A 166 -0.13 -4.60 -12.94
C GLU A 166 1.16 -4.14 -13.65
N ASP A 167 1.04 -3.35 -14.72
CA ASP A 167 2.19 -2.80 -15.45
C ASP A 167 3.08 -1.94 -14.56
N LYS A 168 2.49 -1.01 -13.77
CA LYS A 168 3.25 -0.16 -12.83
C LYS A 168 3.88 -0.96 -11.68
N LEU A 169 3.27 -2.08 -11.29
CA LEU A 169 3.78 -2.97 -10.23
C LEU A 169 4.87 -3.94 -10.73
N ALA A 170 5.03 -4.12 -12.04
CA ALA A 170 6.04 -5.00 -12.62
C ALA A 170 7.46 -4.70 -12.11
N ARG A 171 7.81 -3.42 -11.96
CA ARG A 171 9.12 -2.99 -11.41
C ARG A 171 9.39 -3.49 -9.98
N PHE A 172 8.36 -3.63 -9.16
CA PHE A 172 8.49 -4.16 -7.80
C PHE A 172 8.53 -5.69 -7.81
N LYS A 173 7.77 -6.31 -8.72
CA LYS A 173 7.77 -7.76 -8.93
C LYS A 173 9.15 -8.26 -9.36
N GLU A 174 9.81 -7.58 -10.30
CA GLU A 174 11.15 -7.93 -10.78
C GLU A 174 12.22 -7.92 -9.68
N LYS A 175 12.00 -7.12 -8.62
CA LYS A 175 12.87 -7.00 -7.45
C LYS A 175 12.45 -7.92 -6.29
N ASP A 176 11.43 -8.75 -6.48
CA ASP A 176 10.83 -9.60 -5.46
C ASP A 176 10.33 -8.81 -4.23
N TRP A 177 9.78 -7.60 -4.44
CA TRP A 177 9.30 -6.72 -3.37
C TRP A 177 7.80 -6.84 -3.07
N LEU A 178 7.06 -7.60 -3.86
CA LEU A 178 5.61 -7.75 -3.73
C LEU A 178 5.23 -9.08 -3.09
N SER A 179 4.40 -9.01 -2.06
CA SER A 179 3.82 -10.19 -1.43
C SER A 179 2.89 -10.83 -2.44
N HIS A 180 2.89 -12.16 -2.48
CA HIS A 180 2.08 -12.87 -3.45
C HIS A 180 1.63 -14.22 -2.96
N TYR A 181 0.51 -14.67 -3.52
CA TYR A 181 0.03 -16.03 -3.35
C TYR A 181 0.34 -16.83 -4.61
N ASP A 182 1.18 -17.84 -4.46
CA ASP A 182 1.45 -18.84 -5.50
C ASP A 182 0.28 -19.81 -5.56
N THR A 183 -0.50 -19.74 -6.64
CA THR A 183 -1.70 -20.58 -6.80
C THR A 183 -1.38 -22.04 -7.11
N VAL A 184 -0.15 -22.34 -7.54
CA VAL A 184 0.31 -23.70 -7.86
C VAL A 184 0.71 -24.43 -6.58
N THR A 185 1.48 -23.78 -5.71
CA THR A 185 1.91 -24.38 -4.43
C THR A 185 0.93 -24.15 -3.29
N GLY A 186 0.03 -23.17 -3.43
CA GLY A 186 -0.93 -22.78 -2.40
C GLY A 186 -0.29 -22.06 -1.22
N GLN A 187 0.79 -21.31 -1.47
CA GLN A 187 1.57 -20.63 -0.44
C GLN A 187 1.49 -19.12 -0.57
N PHE A 188 1.31 -18.45 0.58
CA PHE A 188 1.45 -17.01 0.70
C PHE A 188 2.91 -16.67 1.02
N ILE A 189 3.52 -15.84 0.18
CA ILE A 189 4.90 -15.40 0.27
C ILE A 189 4.90 -13.92 0.65
N TRP A 190 5.35 -13.62 1.87
CA TRP A 190 5.46 -12.26 2.38
C TRP A 190 6.68 -11.54 1.82
N ARG A 191 6.50 -10.26 1.49
CA ARG A 191 7.50 -9.30 1.00
C ARG A 191 7.21 -7.90 1.55
N PRO A 192 8.14 -6.94 1.36
CA PRO A 192 7.99 -5.55 1.81
C PRO A 192 6.65 -4.87 1.53
N LEU A 193 5.99 -5.18 0.42
CA LEU A 193 4.72 -4.56 0.04
C LEU A 193 3.63 -5.62 -0.13
N THR A 194 2.43 -5.34 0.36
CA THR A 194 1.23 -6.13 0.08
C THR A 194 0.18 -5.22 -0.56
N VAL A 195 -0.13 -5.46 -1.83
CA VAL A 195 -1.07 -4.61 -2.60
C VAL A 195 -2.48 -5.17 -2.52
N ILE A 196 -3.45 -4.33 -2.14
CA ILE A 196 -4.85 -4.71 -2.00
C ILE A 196 -5.69 -3.79 -2.88
N GLY A 197 -6.41 -4.35 -3.85
CA GLY A 197 -7.39 -3.64 -4.65
C GLY A 197 -8.75 -3.57 -3.96
N THR A 198 -9.32 -2.37 -3.87
CA THR A 198 -10.68 -2.12 -3.37
C THR A 198 -11.48 -1.28 -4.38
N GLY A 199 -12.70 -0.84 -4.03
CA GLY A 199 -13.58 -0.10 -4.92
C GLY A 199 -14.05 -0.95 -6.11
N ASN A 200 -13.94 -0.43 -7.33
CA ASN A 200 -14.30 -1.14 -8.57
C ASN A 200 -13.29 -2.21 -9.00
N THR A 201 -12.49 -2.77 -8.07
CA THR A 201 -11.53 -3.83 -8.40
C THR A 201 -12.27 -5.04 -8.98
N PRO A 202 -11.90 -5.53 -10.18
CA PRO A 202 -12.57 -6.67 -10.78
C PRO A 202 -12.09 -7.97 -10.11
N LEU A 203 -12.94 -8.58 -9.26
CA LEU A 203 -12.65 -9.86 -8.59
C LEU A 203 -12.20 -10.95 -9.57
N GLU A 204 -12.84 -11.05 -10.74
CA GLU A 204 -12.46 -12.03 -11.77
C GLU A 204 -11.03 -11.84 -12.28
N SER A 205 -10.51 -10.61 -12.34
CA SER A 205 -9.12 -10.37 -12.71
C SER A 205 -8.16 -10.83 -11.61
N VAL A 206 -8.51 -10.61 -10.34
CA VAL A 206 -7.72 -11.09 -9.18
C VAL A 206 -7.68 -12.62 -9.12
N LEU A 207 -8.80 -13.27 -9.42
CA LEU A 207 -8.91 -14.73 -9.44
C LEU A 207 -8.18 -15.36 -10.63
N ALA A 208 -8.06 -14.65 -11.76
CA ALA A 208 -7.40 -15.14 -12.96
C ALA A 208 -5.85 -15.08 -12.90
N MET A 209 -5.26 -14.40 -11.92
CA MET A 209 -3.81 -14.33 -11.75
C MET A 209 -3.23 -15.70 -11.38
N LYS A 210 -2.17 -16.13 -12.09
CA LYS A 210 -1.42 -17.35 -11.73
C LYS A 210 -0.62 -17.16 -10.44
N ASP A 211 0.06 -16.03 -10.34
CA ASP A 211 0.72 -15.56 -9.13
C ASP A 211 0.00 -14.30 -8.71
N ARG A 212 -0.69 -14.34 -7.58
CA ARG A 212 -1.55 -13.23 -7.14
C ARG A 212 -0.71 -12.20 -6.39
N TYR A 213 -0.31 -11.16 -7.09
CA TYR A 213 0.41 -10.00 -6.52
C TYR A 213 -0.52 -8.86 -6.09
N ILE A 214 -1.77 -8.85 -6.58
CA ILE A 214 -2.82 -7.91 -6.17
C ILE A 214 -3.91 -8.72 -5.50
N PHE A 215 -4.16 -8.43 -4.23
CA PHE A 215 -5.22 -9.08 -3.45
C PHE A 215 -6.52 -8.28 -3.52
N PHE A 216 -7.62 -8.92 -3.16
CA PHE A 216 -8.93 -8.28 -3.10
C PHE A 216 -9.25 -7.83 -1.68
N ASP A 217 -9.70 -6.60 -1.50
CA ASP A 217 -10.29 -6.16 -0.23
C ASP A 217 -11.60 -6.92 0.00
N GLY A 218 -11.71 -7.63 1.11
CA GLY A 218 -12.89 -8.43 1.43
C GLY A 218 -13.88 -7.59 2.22
N PRO A 219 -14.99 -7.12 1.64
CA PRO A 219 -15.95 -6.32 2.39
C PRO A 219 -16.51 -7.18 3.54
N LEU A 220 -16.45 -6.70 4.77
CA LEU A 220 -16.82 -7.48 5.95
C LEU A 220 -18.31 -7.92 5.90
N GLY A 221 -19.14 -7.15 5.20
CA GLY A 221 -20.55 -7.49 4.95
C GLY A 221 -20.76 -8.64 3.95
N ASP A 222 -19.75 -8.95 3.13
CA ASP A 222 -19.82 -9.90 2.02
C ASP A 222 -18.94 -11.15 2.24
N LEU A 223 -18.48 -11.39 3.47
CA LEU A 223 -17.64 -12.56 3.82
C LEU A 223 -18.33 -13.93 3.61
N SER A 224 -19.62 -13.96 3.28
CA SER A 224 -20.33 -15.18 2.90
C SER A 224 -20.05 -15.62 1.46
N ASP A 225 -19.44 -14.78 0.62
CA ASP A 225 -19.03 -15.18 -0.73
C ASP A 225 -17.83 -16.13 -0.64
N GLU A 226 -18.05 -17.41 -0.94
CA GLU A 226 -17.02 -18.46 -0.90
C GLU A 226 -15.84 -18.20 -1.85
N ARG A 227 -16.00 -17.29 -2.83
CA ARG A 227 -14.91 -16.87 -3.72
C ARG A 227 -13.91 -15.96 -3.04
N ILE A 228 -14.27 -15.33 -1.91
CA ILE A 228 -13.43 -14.42 -1.14
C ILE A 228 -12.92 -15.17 0.11
N ASP A 229 -11.89 -15.99 -0.09
CA ASP A 229 -11.18 -16.65 1.01
C ASP A 229 -9.98 -15.83 1.49
N HIS A 230 -9.30 -16.32 2.54
CA HIS A 230 -8.09 -15.69 3.10
C HIS A 230 -6.90 -15.59 2.12
N ASN A 231 -6.91 -16.35 1.02
CA ASN A 231 -5.86 -16.30 0.00
C ASN A 231 -6.16 -15.24 -1.06
N VAL A 232 -7.44 -14.97 -1.31
CA VAL A 232 -7.92 -13.89 -2.18
C VAL A 232 -7.89 -12.56 -1.45
N SER A 233 -8.28 -12.58 -0.17
CA SER A 233 -8.41 -11.41 0.68
C SER A 233 -7.68 -11.62 2.01
N PRO A 234 -6.43 -11.17 2.13
CA PRO A 234 -5.68 -11.26 3.38
C PRO A 234 -6.17 -10.24 4.42
N ILE A 235 -6.96 -9.24 4.01
CA ILE A 235 -7.58 -8.24 4.88
C ILE A 235 -9.04 -8.06 4.48
N ALA A 236 -9.91 -8.03 5.49
CA ALA A 236 -11.30 -7.63 5.33
C ALA A 236 -11.54 -6.23 5.91
N SER A 237 -12.33 -5.40 5.21
CA SER A 237 -12.60 -4.01 5.59
C SER A 237 -14.10 -3.72 5.67
N GLY A 238 -14.50 -2.71 6.44
CA GLY A 238 -15.90 -2.31 6.50
C GLY A 238 -16.16 -1.11 7.39
N ALA A 239 -17.22 -0.36 7.06
CA ALA A 239 -17.66 0.76 7.89
C ALA A 239 -18.34 0.23 9.16
N LEU A 240 -17.74 0.47 10.33
CA LEU A 240 -18.27 0.01 11.62
C LEU A 240 -19.75 0.37 11.80
N ARG A 241 -20.13 1.60 11.45
CA ARG A 241 -21.54 2.07 11.52
C ARG A 241 -22.51 1.19 10.72
N LEU A 242 -22.12 0.70 9.55
CA LEU A 242 -22.97 -0.17 8.74
C LEU A 242 -23.08 -1.58 9.32
N LEU A 243 -22.04 -2.01 10.04
CA LEU A 243 -21.93 -3.37 10.57
C LEU A 243 -22.62 -3.55 11.92
N VAL A 244 -22.59 -2.52 12.79
CA VAL A 244 -23.10 -2.65 14.17
C VAL A 244 -24.29 -1.76 14.52
N GLY A 245 -24.72 -0.87 13.61
CA GLY A 245 -25.89 0.00 13.79
C GLY A 245 -25.60 1.30 14.53
#